data_AF-A0A2T5PCL7-F1
#
_entry.id   AF-A0A2T5PCL7-F1
#
_cell.length_a   1.000
_cell.length_b   1.000
_cell.length_c   1.000
_cell.angle_alpha   90.00
_cell.angle_beta   90.00
_cell.angle_gamma   90.00
#
_symmetry.space_group_name_H-M   'P 1'
#
loop_
_entity.id
_entity.type
_entity.pdbx_description
1 polymer ?
#
loop_
_entity_poly.entity_id
_entity_poly.type
_entity_poly.pdbx_seq_one_letter_code
_entity_poly.pdbx_strand_id
1 'polypeptide(L)'
;MVHQADLPGNWRKQEQTTGAEQYAATLRFEKNGLYVGTAEPAGAFTWWDQGTWEIRGPTTLALSTANDEVVSYRFELVGDELRITDADGRSVRYRRGD
;
A
#
# COMPACT_ATOMS: atom_id res chain seq x y z
N MET A 1 -13.14 -13.70 -1.25
CA MET A 1 -12.24 -13.36 -2.37
C MET A 1 -12.13 -11.85 -2.40
N VAL A 2 -10.92 -11.30 -2.49
CA VAL A 2 -10.74 -9.85 -2.56
C VAL A 2 -10.80 -9.41 -4.02
N HIS A 3 -11.52 -8.33 -4.29
CA HIS A 3 -11.70 -7.75 -5.61
C HIS A 3 -11.07 -6.36 -5.70
N GLN A 4 -10.78 -5.89 -6.91
CA GLN A 4 -10.30 -4.51 -7.11
C GLN A 4 -11.23 -3.46 -6.49
N ALA A 5 -12.54 -3.70 -6.49
CA ALA A 5 -13.51 -2.77 -5.92
C ALA A 5 -13.36 -2.57 -4.39
N ASP A 6 -12.63 -3.45 -3.69
CA ASP A 6 -12.54 -3.45 -2.22
C ASP A 6 -11.38 -2.57 -1.69
N LEU A 7 -10.34 -2.33 -2.49
CA LEU A 7 -9.15 -1.61 -2.06
C LEU A 7 -9.28 -0.07 -2.03
N PRO A 8 -10.03 0.59 -2.94
CA PRO A 8 -10.16 2.04 -2.96
C PRO A 8 -10.54 2.63 -1.59
N GLY A 9 -9.94 3.77 -1.25
CA GLY A 9 -10.12 4.45 0.04
C GLY A 9 -8.82 4.98 0.63
N ASN A 10 -8.93 5.60 1.81
CA ASN A 10 -7.81 6.11 2.58
C ASN A 10 -7.31 5.05 3.57
N TRP A 11 -6.00 4.95 3.70
CA TRP A 11 -5.33 3.95 4.50
C TRP A 11 -4.22 4.61 5.31
N ARG A 12 -4.21 4.39 6.61
CA ARG A 12 -3.19 4.92 7.51
C ARG A 12 -2.36 3.79 8.07
N LYS A 13 -1.04 3.88 7.88
CA LYS A 13 -0.07 2.94 8.44
C LYS A 13 -0.28 2.89 9.95
N GLN A 14 -0.39 1.68 10.48
CA GLN A 14 -0.44 1.45 11.91
C GLN A 14 0.98 1.58 12.47
N GLU A 15 1.15 2.37 13.52
CA GLU A 15 2.45 2.57 14.16
C GLU A 15 2.98 1.24 14.71
N GLN A 16 4.28 0.97 14.51
CA GLN A 16 5.04 -0.24 14.86
C GLN A 16 5.06 -1.37 13.81
N THR A 17 5.74 -1.11 12.69
CA THR A 17 6.53 -2.20 12.09
C THR A 17 7.99 -1.75 11.91
N THR A 18 8.89 -2.28 12.75
CA THR A 18 10.34 -2.17 12.57
C THR A 18 10.71 -2.69 11.18
N GLY A 19 11.45 -1.90 10.38
CA GLY A 19 11.89 -2.28 9.03
C GLY A 19 10.92 -1.90 7.90
N ALA A 20 9.82 -1.20 8.20
CA ALA A 20 8.86 -0.73 7.20
C ALA A 20 8.91 0.79 6.99
N GLU A 21 9.96 1.46 7.46
CA GLU A 21 10.10 2.92 7.49
C GLU A 21 10.05 3.54 6.09
N GLN A 22 10.56 2.83 5.07
CA GLN A 22 10.58 3.26 3.68
C GLN A 22 9.19 3.36 3.02
N TYR A 23 8.19 2.68 3.56
CA TYR A 23 6.83 2.67 2.98
C TYR A 23 5.99 3.86 3.46
N ALA A 24 4.96 4.22 2.72
CA ALA A 24 4.16 5.40 3.01
C ALA A 24 3.50 5.33 4.40
N ALA A 25 3.35 6.48 5.04
CA ALA A 25 2.58 6.64 6.27
C ALA A 25 1.07 6.65 5.98
N THR A 26 0.66 7.19 4.83
CA THR A 26 -0.70 7.08 4.33
C THR A 26 -0.72 6.64 2.88
N LEU A 27 -1.78 5.95 2.47
CA LEU A 27 -2.06 5.59 1.09
C LEU A 27 -3.51 5.95 0.77
N ARG A 28 -3.75 6.42 -0.45
CA ARG A 28 -5.08 6.62 -1.01
C ARG A 28 -5.16 5.91 -2.35
N PHE A 29 -5.96 4.85 -2.42
CA PHE A 29 -6.21 4.11 -3.65
C PHE A 29 -7.47 4.66 -4.33
N GLU A 30 -7.36 5.03 -5.60
CA GLU A 30 -8.47 5.50 -6.42
C GLU A 30 -9.03 4.38 -7.30
N LYS A 31 -10.34 4.46 -7.60
CA LYS A 31 -11.07 3.46 -8.41
C LYS A 31 -10.54 3.33 -9.85
N ASN A 32 -9.79 4.31 -10.34
CA ASN A 32 -9.21 4.34 -11.69
C ASN A 32 -7.84 3.64 -11.79
N GLY A 33 -7.38 2.99 -10.71
CA GLY A 33 -6.08 2.32 -10.69
C GLY A 33 -4.92 3.23 -10.33
N LEU A 34 -5.17 4.49 -9.94
CA LEU A 34 -4.15 5.40 -9.41
C LEU A 34 -4.09 5.32 -7.88
N TYR A 35 -2.92 5.61 -7.32
CA TYR A 35 -2.77 5.82 -5.88
C TYR A 35 -1.81 6.97 -5.58
N VAL A 36 -1.95 7.52 -4.37
CA VAL A 36 -1.02 8.48 -3.78
C VAL A 36 -0.65 8.00 -2.38
N GLY A 37 0.61 8.11 -2.00
CA GLY A 37 1.07 7.91 -0.64
C GLY A 37 1.89 9.09 -0.13
N THR A 38 1.91 9.24 1.19
CA THR A 38 2.66 10.31 1.86
C THR A 38 3.60 9.72 2.89
N ALA A 39 4.81 10.25 3.00
CA ALA A 39 5.71 9.95 4.11
C ALA A 39 5.31 10.75 5.36
N GLU A 40 5.80 10.30 6.52
CA GLU A 40 5.79 11.05 7.77
C GLU A 40 7.21 11.04 8.35
N PRO A 41 7.84 12.19 8.66
CA PRO A 41 7.29 13.55 8.52
C PRO A 41 7.05 13.95 7.06
N ALA A 42 6.15 14.92 6.86
CA ALA A 42 5.85 15.44 5.53
C ALA A 42 7.13 15.92 4.81
N GLY A 43 7.26 15.56 3.52
CA GLY A 43 8.44 15.88 2.70
C GLY A 43 9.57 14.85 2.79
N ALA A 44 9.47 13.85 3.68
CA ALA A 44 10.39 12.72 3.64
C ALA A 44 10.14 11.85 2.40
N PHE A 45 11.16 11.07 2.03
CA PHE A 45 11.07 10.11 0.94
C PHE A 45 10.21 8.89 1.34
N THR A 46 9.44 8.35 0.39
CA THR A 46 8.78 7.07 0.52
C THR A 46 8.83 6.30 -0.80
N TRP A 47 8.87 4.97 -0.73
CA TRP A 47 8.85 4.11 -1.91
C TRP A 47 7.49 4.08 -2.60
N TRP A 48 6.41 4.43 -1.89
CA TRP A 48 5.04 4.44 -2.39
C TRP A 48 4.51 5.87 -2.37
N ASP A 49 5.03 6.73 -3.24
CA ASP A 49 4.69 8.15 -3.32
C ASP A 49 3.47 8.40 -4.21
N GLN A 50 3.45 7.88 -5.43
CA GLN A 50 2.30 7.92 -6.33
C GLN A 50 2.49 6.96 -7.50
N GLY A 51 1.38 6.57 -8.12
CA GLY A 51 1.42 5.87 -9.40
C GLY A 51 0.24 4.94 -9.58
N THR A 52 0.49 3.72 -10.03
CA THR A 52 -0.55 2.75 -10.40
C THR A 52 -0.63 1.59 -9.42
N TRP A 53 -1.83 1.01 -9.29
CA TRP A 53 -2.07 -0.20 -8.52
C TRP A 53 -3.00 -1.18 -9.24
N GLU A 54 -2.83 -2.47 -8.98
CA GLU A 54 -3.66 -3.54 -9.53
C GLU A 54 -3.67 -4.77 -8.63
N ILE A 55 -4.85 -5.34 -8.33
CA ILE A 55 -4.93 -6.67 -7.71
C ILE A 55 -4.80 -7.75 -8.80
N ARG A 56 -3.70 -8.51 -8.77
CA ARG A 56 -3.34 -9.57 -9.73
C ARG A 56 -3.58 -10.97 -9.17
N GLY A 57 -4.82 -11.24 -8.79
CA GLY A 57 -5.22 -12.49 -8.12
C GLY A 57 -5.45 -12.31 -6.61
N PRO A 58 -5.77 -13.39 -5.88
CA PRO A 58 -6.36 -13.30 -4.55
C PRO A 58 -5.42 -12.78 -3.45
N THR A 59 -4.11 -12.81 -3.69
CA THR A 59 -3.07 -12.48 -2.69
C THR A 59 -1.96 -11.59 -3.25
N THR A 60 -2.12 -11.05 -4.46
CA THR A 60 -1.09 -10.28 -5.15
C THR A 60 -1.59 -8.88 -5.45
N LEU A 61 -0.85 -7.90 -4.97
CA LEU A 61 -1.08 -6.48 -5.19
C LEU A 61 0.14 -5.91 -5.93
N ALA A 62 -0.03 -5.47 -7.16
CA ALA A 62 1.01 -4.78 -7.92
C ALA A 62 0.90 -3.27 -7.66
N LEU A 63 2.00 -2.63 -7.26
CA LEU A 63 2.12 -1.17 -7.14
C LEU A 63 3.34 -0.71 -7.95
N SER A 64 3.22 0.42 -8.65
CA SER A 64 4.42 1.15 -9.07
C SER A 64 5.08 1.83 -7.88
N THR A 65 6.41 1.88 -7.82
CA THR A 65 7.17 2.56 -6.77
C THR A 65 7.70 3.92 -7.25
N ALA A 66 8.33 4.69 -6.35
CA ALA A 66 8.87 6.04 -6.62
C ALA A 66 9.93 6.13 -7.74
N ASN A 67 10.43 5.00 -8.22
CA ASN A 67 11.31 4.87 -9.39
C ASN A 67 10.62 4.27 -10.62
N ASP A 68 9.28 4.30 -10.66
CA ASP A 68 8.40 3.76 -11.71
C ASP A 68 8.44 2.24 -11.92
N GLU A 69 9.13 1.49 -11.06
CA GLU A 69 9.12 0.03 -11.10
C GLU A 69 7.76 -0.52 -10.62
N VAL A 70 7.14 -1.43 -11.38
CA VAL A 70 5.93 -2.14 -10.94
C VAL A 70 6.31 -3.39 -10.17
N VAL A 71 6.20 -3.33 -8.85
CA VAL A 71 6.55 -4.41 -7.93
C VAL A 71 5.30 -5.17 -7.50
N SER A 72 5.38 -6.51 -7.46
CA SER A 72 4.30 -7.37 -6.95
C SER A 72 4.53 -7.69 -5.48
N TYR A 73 3.58 -7.31 -4.65
CA TYR A 73 3.55 -7.56 -3.21
C TYR A 73 2.55 -8.65 -2.88
N ARG A 74 2.83 -9.43 -1.82
CA ARG A 74 1.76 -10.21 -1.18
C ARG A 74 0.89 -9.24 -0.39
N PHE A 75 -0.43 -9.45 -0.42
CA PHE A 75 -1.32 -8.67 0.42
C PHE A 75 -2.44 -9.50 1.02
N GLU A 76 -2.98 -9.00 2.12
CA GLU A 76 -4.20 -9.49 2.77
C GLU A 76 -5.09 -8.29 3.10
N LEU A 77 -6.37 -8.41 2.78
CA LEU A 77 -7.38 -7.41 3.08
C LEU A 77 -8.51 -8.08 3.86
N VAL A 78 -8.71 -7.66 5.10
CA VAL A 78 -9.75 -8.19 6.01
C VAL A 78 -10.48 -7.02 6.65
N GLY A 79 -11.68 -6.72 6.15
CA GLY A 79 -12.46 -5.56 6.57
C GLY A 79 -11.70 -4.26 6.35
N ASP A 80 -11.36 -3.58 7.43
CA ASP A 80 -10.64 -2.31 7.43
C ASP A 80 -9.13 -2.47 7.66
N GLU A 81 -8.59 -3.69 7.60
CA GLU A 81 -7.17 -3.95 7.75
C GLU A 81 -6.56 -4.43 6.44
N LEU A 82 -5.52 -3.71 6.01
CA LEU A 82 -4.69 -4.04 4.86
C LEU A 82 -3.28 -4.37 5.34
N ARG A 83 -2.80 -5.57 5.01
CA ARG A 83 -1.40 -5.95 5.19
C ARG A 83 -0.75 -6.12 3.83
N ILE A 84 0.39 -5.48 3.63
CA ILE A 84 1.22 -5.62 2.42
C ILE A 84 2.58 -6.15 2.86
N THR A 85 3.08 -7.19 2.18
CA THR A 85 4.35 -7.85 2.47
C THR A 85 5.24 -7.83 1.23
N ASP A 86 6.47 -7.33 1.39
CA ASP A 86 7.49 -7.29 0.35
C ASP A 86 8.15 -8.66 0.09
N ALA A 87 9.04 -8.72 -0.90
CA ALA A 87 9.76 -9.94 -1.26
C ALA A 87 10.73 -10.43 -0.15
N ASP A 88 11.19 -9.53 0.71
CA ASP A 88 12.06 -9.83 1.86
C ASP A 88 11.25 -10.28 3.10
N GLY A 89 9.91 -10.31 3.01
CA GLY A 89 9.01 -10.68 4.10
C GLY A 89 8.67 -9.53 5.07
N ARG A 90 9.13 -8.30 4.81
CA ARG A 90 8.76 -7.13 5.61
C ARG A 90 7.30 -6.79 5.37
N SER A 91 6.55 -6.67 6.46
CA SER A 91 5.11 -6.49 6.41
C SER A 91 4.70 -5.14 7.00
N VAL A 92 3.95 -4.36 6.24
CA VAL A 92 3.35 -3.12 6.71
C VAL A 92 1.84 -3.30 6.85
N ARG A 93 1.27 -2.78 7.93
CA ARG A 93 -0.17 -2.82 8.21
C ARG A 93 -0.75 -1.43 8.10
N TYR A 94 -1.91 -1.34 7.47
CA TYR A 94 -2.72 -0.13 7.36
C TYR A 94 -4.11 -0.41 7.90
N ARG A 95 -4.69 0.60 8.54
CA ARG A 95 -6.11 0.66 8.88
C ARG A 95 -6.80 1.60 7.91
N ARG A 96 -7.98 1.22 7.45
CA ARG A 96 -8.83 2.10 6.65
C ARG A 96 -9.22 3.31 7.50
N GLY A 97 -9.02 4.50 6.94
CA GLY A 97 -9.52 5.76 7.48
C GLY A 97 -10.75 6.22 6.70
N ASP A 98 -11.45 7.18 7.28
CA ASP A 98 -12.54 7.90 6.61
C ASP A 98 -12.04 8.70 5.39
#